data_AF-A0A3D1CUM0-F1
#
_entry.id   AF-A0A3D1CUM0-F1
#
_cell.length_a   1.000
_cell.length_b   1.000
_cell.length_c   1.000
_cell.angle_alpha   90.00
_cell.angle_beta   90.00
_cell.angle_gamma   90.00
#
_symmetry.space_group_name_H-M   'P 1'
#
loop_
_entity.id
_entity.type
_entity.pdbx_description
1 polymer ?
#
loop_
_entity_poly.entity_id
_entity_poly.type
_entity_poly.pdbx_seq_one_letter_code
_entity_poly.pdbx_strand_id
1 'polypeptide(L)'
;MGAITTYLVVLVLLLAAELFYFRIADRFNIIDKPNERSSHNYITIRGGGIIWWVAALLFLMFHFSSSSLWFFAGITLIAGVSFMDDVRGLGQKVRLLFHLLAMSCAFYLAGVFGSYPWWAIVMGYIVFIGIVNAYNFMDGING
;
A
#
# COMPACT_ATOMS: atom_id res chain seq x y z
N MET A 1 2.18 -12.01 -26.59
CA MET A 1 1.56 -12.89 -25.57
C MET A 1 0.08 -12.58 -25.51
N GLY A 2 -0.78 -13.59 -25.33
CA GLY A 2 -2.20 -13.34 -25.10
C GLY A 2 -2.45 -12.79 -23.69
N ALA A 3 -3.55 -12.06 -23.49
CA ALA A 3 -3.90 -11.47 -22.19
C ALA A 3 -3.92 -12.50 -21.05
N ILE A 4 -4.46 -13.70 -21.30
CA ILE A 4 -4.48 -14.82 -20.35
C ILE A 4 -3.06 -15.20 -19.92
N THR A 5 -2.14 -15.32 -20.88
CA THR A 5 -0.73 -15.66 -20.59
C THR A 5 -0.09 -14.59 -19.71
N THR A 6 -0.34 -13.30 -19.99
CA THR A 6 0.18 -12.20 -19.17
C THR A 6 -0.36 -12.26 -17.75
N TYR A 7 -1.66 -12.50 -17.55
CA TYR A 7 -2.23 -12.62 -16.20
C TYR A 7 -1.67 -13.82 -15.43
N LEU A 8 -1.45 -14.95 -16.09
CA LEU A 8 -0.81 -16.11 -15.46
C LEU A 8 0.64 -15.82 -15.05
N VAL A 9 1.40 -15.13 -15.90
CA VAL A 9 2.77 -14.72 -15.57
C VAL A 9 2.78 -13.77 -14.36
N VAL A 10 1.90 -12.77 -14.33
CA VAL A 10 1.80 -11.83 -13.20
C VAL A 10 1.41 -12.57 -11.92
N LEU A 11 0.43 -13.48 -11.98
CA LEU A 11 0.02 -14.28 -10.82
C LEU A 11 1.20 -15.08 -10.25
N VAL A 12 1.95 -15.78 -11.12
CA VAL A 12 3.10 -16.58 -10.69
C VAL A 12 4.19 -15.70 -10.07
N LEU A 13 4.47 -14.54 -10.67
CA LEU A 13 5.45 -13.59 -10.13
C LEU A 13 5.04 -13.05 -8.76
N LEU A 14 3.78 -12.69 -8.58
CA LEU A 14 3.28 -12.19 -7.30
C LEU A 14 3.28 -13.27 -6.21
N LEU A 15 2.85 -14.49 -6.54
CA LEU A 15 2.93 -15.63 -5.61
C LEU A 15 4.37 -15.94 -5.21
N ALA A 16 5.29 -15.94 -6.18
CA ALA A 16 6.71 -16.16 -5.90
C ALA A 16 7.29 -15.05 -5.02
N ALA A 17 6.91 -13.78 -5.28
CA ALA A 17 7.34 -12.64 -4.48
C ALA A 17 6.83 -12.72 -3.03
N GLU A 18 5.58 -13.12 -2.82
CA GLU A 18 5.00 -13.24 -1.47
C GLU A 18 5.64 -14.37 -0.67
N LEU A 19 5.80 -15.54 -1.28
CA LEU A 19 6.49 -16.67 -0.64
C LEU A 19 7.95 -16.34 -0.30
N PHE A 20 8.61 -15.56 -1.16
CA PHE A 20 9.95 -15.05 -0.89
C PHE A 20 9.95 -14.02 0.25
N TYR A 21 8.96 -13.12 0.28
CA TYR A 21 8.79 -12.15 1.35
C TYR A 21 8.60 -12.84 2.70
N PHE A 22 7.79 -13.91 2.80
CA PHE A 22 7.64 -14.64 4.07
C PHE A 22 8.96 -15.13 4.65
N ARG A 23 9.90 -15.58 3.81
CA ARG A 23 11.25 -15.98 4.26
C ARG A 23 12.08 -14.80 4.77
N ILE A 24 11.93 -13.64 4.14
CA ILE A 24 12.59 -12.40 4.58
C ILE A 24 11.98 -11.95 5.91
N ALA A 25 10.66 -11.85 5.98
CA ALA A 25 9.95 -11.37 7.16
C ALA A 25 10.27 -12.24 8.39
N ASP A 26 10.29 -13.57 8.22
CA ASP A 26 10.70 -14.50 9.28
C ASP A 26 12.16 -14.26 9.71
N ARG A 27 13.09 -14.14 8.76
CA ARG A 27 14.51 -13.86 9.04
C ARG A 27 14.73 -12.54 9.79
N PHE A 28 13.95 -11.51 9.47
CA PHE A 28 14.07 -10.19 10.10
C PHE A 28 13.14 -9.99 11.30
N ASN A 29 12.41 -11.04 11.74
CA ASN A 29 11.42 -10.97 12.80
C ASN A 29 10.37 -9.86 12.60
N ILE A 30 9.89 -9.70 11.36
CA ILE A 30 8.77 -8.83 11.02
C ILE A 30 7.48 -9.60 11.34
N ILE A 31 7.15 -9.64 12.63
CA ILE A 31 6.05 -10.43 13.18
C ILE A 31 5.03 -9.53 13.89
N ASP A 32 3.77 -9.94 13.84
CA ASP A 32 2.72 -9.40 14.69
C ASP A 32 2.50 -10.33 15.88
N LYS A 33 2.45 -9.75 17.08
CA LYS A 33 2.21 -10.50 18.32
C LYS A 33 0.77 -10.26 18.74
N PRO A 34 0.05 -11.31 19.17
CA PRO A 34 -1.33 -11.15 19.60
C PRO A 34 -1.43 -10.12 20.73
N ASN A 35 -2.30 -9.14 20.54
CA ASN A 35 -2.66 -8.12 21.53
C ASN A 35 -4.18 -8.16 21.78
N GLU A 36 -4.69 -7.31 22.67
CA GLU A 36 -6.13 -7.33 23.03
C GLU A 36 -7.10 -7.01 21.88
N ARG A 37 -6.60 -6.53 20.74
CA ARG A 37 -7.34 -6.27 19.51
C ARG A 37 -7.15 -7.38 18.46
N SER A 38 -6.22 -8.30 18.67
CA SER A 38 -5.92 -9.37 17.73
C SER A 38 -6.96 -10.49 17.82
N SER A 39 -7.44 -10.96 16.68
CA SER A 39 -8.33 -12.13 16.57
C SER A 39 -7.57 -13.46 16.45
N HIS A 40 -6.24 -13.41 16.28
CA HIS A 40 -5.37 -14.56 16.29
C HIS A 40 -4.76 -14.79 17.69
N ASN A 41 -4.46 -16.05 18.00
CA ASN A 41 -3.80 -16.44 19.26
C ASN A 41 -2.33 -16.86 19.07
N TYR A 42 -1.82 -16.79 17.84
CA TYR A 42 -0.47 -17.22 17.46
C TYR A 42 0.28 -16.09 16.75
N ILE A 43 1.61 -16.07 16.84
CA ILE A 43 2.44 -15.07 16.17
C ILE A 43 2.28 -15.22 14.64
N THR A 44 1.95 -14.12 13.95
CA THR A 44 1.78 -14.08 12.49
C THR A 44 2.86 -13.23 11.84
N ILE A 45 3.12 -13.46 10.55
CA ILE A 45 3.99 -12.58 9.75
C ILE A 45 3.25 -11.26 9.49
N ARG A 46 3.93 -10.13 9.66
CA ARG A 46 3.40 -8.79 9.38
C ARG A 46 3.94 -8.26 8.04
N GLY A 47 3.29 -7.26 7.44
CA GLY A 47 3.80 -6.55 6.27
C GLY A 47 3.63 -7.26 4.91
N GLY A 48 2.77 -8.28 4.81
CA GLY A 48 2.45 -8.94 3.52
C GLY A 48 1.85 -8.00 2.45
N GLY A 49 1.42 -6.80 2.85
CA GLY A 49 1.00 -5.75 1.92
C GLY A 49 2.09 -5.30 0.92
N ILE A 50 3.36 -5.70 1.10
CA ILE A 50 4.44 -5.47 0.14
C ILE A 50 4.12 -6.00 -1.27
N ILE A 51 3.26 -7.02 -1.38
CA ILE A 51 2.82 -7.57 -2.66
C ILE A 51 2.18 -6.50 -3.56
N TRP A 52 1.46 -5.53 -2.99
CA TRP A 52 0.84 -4.45 -3.74
C TRP A 52 1.87 -3.48 -4.33
N TRP A 53 2.98 -3.28 -3.63
CA TRP A 53 4.11 -2.50 -4.16
C TRP A 53 4.80 -3.24 -5.32
N VAL A 54 5.01 -4.55 -5.19
CA VAL A 54 5.57 -5.39 -6.28
C VAL A 54 4.64 -5.40 -7.49
N ALA A 55 3.32 -5.50 -7.30
CA ALA A 55 2.34 -5.42 -8.36
C ALA A 55 2.39 -4.07 -9.10
N ALA A 56 2.50 -2.96 -8.36
CA ALA A 56 2.65 -1.63 -8.95
C ALA A 56 3.97 -1.46 -9.70
N LEU A 57 5.06 -2.08 -9.24
CA LEU A 57 6.34 -2.10 -9.94
C LEU A 57 6.23 -2.87 -11.27
N LEU A 58 5.61 -4.06 -11.26
CA LEU A 58 5.37 -4.82 -12.48
C LEU A 58 4.51 -4.03 -13.47
N PHE A 59 3.46 -3.36 -12.98
CA PHE A 59 2.64 -2.47 -13.80
C PHE A 59 3.47 -1.36 -14.44
N LEU A 60 4.33 -0.68 -13.68
CA LEU A 60 5.25 0.33 -14.20
C LEU A 60 6.19 -0.23 -15.29
N MET A 61 6.72 -1.44 -15.10
CA MET A 61 7.63 -2.07 -16.06
C MET A 61 6.93 -2.43 -17.38
N PHE A 62 5.69 -2.92 -17.33
CA PHE A 62 4.94 -3.30 -18.52
C PHE A 62 4.24 -2.13 -19.22
N HIS A 63 3.90 -1.06 -18.49
CA HIS A 63 3.13 0.09 -18.99
C HIS A 63 3.84 1.43 -18.74
N PHE A 64 5.15 1.47 -18.98
CA PHE A 64 5.98 2.63 -18.68
C PHE A 64 5.45 3.91 -19.36
N SER A 65 5.09 4.88 -18.54
CA SER A 65 4.55 6.18 -18.93
C SER A 65 4.72 7.19 -17.79
N SER A 66 4.55 8.48 -18.07
CA SER A 66 4.52 9.50 -17.02
C SER A 66 3.41 9.22 -16.00
N SER A 67 2.25 8.73 -16.45
CA SER A 67 1.13 8.38 -15.57
C SER A 67 1.46 7.17 -14.68
N SER A 68 2.08 6.12 -15.23
CA SER A 68 2.48 4.96 -14.42
C SER A 68 3.56 5.32 -13.40
N LEU A 69 4.44 6.30 -13.69
CA LEU A 69 5.44 6.80 -12.74
C LEU A 69 4.79 7.49 -11.54
N TRP A 70 3.84 8.40 -11.77
CA TRP A 70 3.09 9.05 -10.69
C TRP A 70 2.26 8.05 -9.88
N PHE A 71 1.70 7.03 -10.54
CA PHE A 71 0.95 5.98 -9.88
C PHE A 71 1.86 5.17 -8.96
N PHE A 72 3.01 4.72 -9.49
CA PHE A 72 4.00 3.99 -8.73
C PHE A 72 4.59 4.82 -7.58
N ALA A 73 4.81 6.13 -7.78
CA ALA A 73 5.25 7.03 -6.72
C ALA A 73 4.24 7.10 -5.57
N GLY A 74 2.94 7.26 -5.88
CA GLY A 74 1.88 7.25 -4.88
C GLY A 74 1.82 5.92 -4.10
N ILE A 75 1.88 4.79 -4.80
CA ILE A 75 1.92 3.46 -4.16
C ILE A 75 3.18 3.29 -3.32
N THR A 76 4.34 3.76 -3.79
CA THR A 76 5.60 3.68 -3.04
C THR A 76 5.54 4.48 -1.74
N LEU A 77 4.93 5.67 -1.77
CA LEU A 77 4.76 6.50 -0.57
C LEU A 77 3.87 5.81 0.48
N ILE A 78 2.70 5.30 0.07
CA ILE A 78 1.76 4.67 1.01
C ILE A 78 2.26 3.29 1.48
N ALA A 79 2.76 2.44 0.58
CA ALA A 79 3.29 1.14 0.94
C ALA A 79 4.55 1.28 1.80
N GLY A 80 5.43 2.24 1.47
CA GLY A 80 6.64 2.52 2.23
C GLY A 80 6.36 2.98 3.65
N VAL A 81 5.42 3.93 3.83
CA VAL A 81 5.08 4.40 5.18
C VAL A 81 4.36 3.33 6.00
N SER A 82 3.46 2.55 5.39
CA SER A 82 2.78 1.43 6.07
C SER A 82 3.76 0.34 6.49
N PHE A 83 4.67 -0.06 5.59
CA PHE A 83 5.67 -1.06 5.90
C PHE A 83 6.65 -0.59 6.99
N MET A 84 7.05 0.67 6.96
CA MET A 84 7.91 1.23 8.01
C MET A 84 7.18 1.31 9.37
N ASP A 85 5.89 1.62 9.37
CA ASP A 85 5.03 1.57 10.56
C ASP A 85 4.95 0.14 11.12
N ASP A 86 4.87 -0.87 10.25
CA ASP A 86 4.87 -2.28 10.64
C ASP A 86 6.19 -2.73 11.29
N VAL A 87 7.34 -2.24 10.80
CA VAL A 87 8.66 -2.67 11.28
C VAL A 87 9.12 -1.93 12.53
N ARG A 88 8.89 -0.61 12.63
CA ARG A 88 9.48 0.22 13.70
C ARG A 88 8.48 1.05 14.50
N GLY A 89 7.22 1.11 14.06
CA GLY A 89 6.23 2.05 14.58
C GLY A 89 6.57 3.49 14.18
N LEU A 90 5.63 4.16 13.51
CA LEU A 90 5.78 5.55 13.10
C LEU A 90 4.78 6.47 13.81
N GLY A 91 5.24 7.69 14.08
CA GLY A 91 4.37 8.73 14.61
C GLY A 91 3.28 9.12 13.62
N GLN A 92 2.09 9.45 14.12
CA GLN A 92 0.92 9.84 13.31
C GLN A 92 1.21 10.99 12.33
N LYS A 93 2.07 11.95 12.71
CA LYS A 93 2.45 13.08 11.84
C LYS A 93 3.18 12.63 10.57
N VAL A 94 4.08 11.65 10.69
CA VAL A 94 4.81 11.10 9.55
C VAL A 94 3.83 10.37 8.64
N ARG A 95 2.99 9.50 9.21
CA ARG A 95 1.96 8.77 8.46
C ARG A 95 1.03 9.71 7.68
N LEU A 96 0.55 10.76 8.33
CA LEU A 96 -0.30 11.77 7.70
C LEU A 96 0.38 12.46 6.53
N LEU A 97 1.65 12.86 6.68
CA LEU A 97 2.41 13.50 5.60
C LEU A 97 2.50 12.59 4.36
N PHE A 98 2.87 11.33 4.55
CA PHE A 98 2.99 10.39 3.42
C PHE A 98 1.64 10.04 2.80
N HIS A 99 0.55 9.95 3.58
CA HIS A 99 -0.80 9.78 3.02
C HIS A 99 -1.22 10.99 2.18
N LEU A 100 -0.94 12.21 2.63
CA LEU A 100 -1.22 13.43 1.85
C LEU A 100 -0.43 13.45 0.54
N LEU A 101 0.86 13.12 0.59
CA LEU A 101 1.71 13.06 -0.61
C LEU A 101 1.24 11.98 -1.59
N ALA A 102 0.92 10.77 -1.09
CA ALA A 102 0.38 9.69 -1.91
C ALA A 102 -0.94 10.09 -2.59
N MET A 103 -1.84 10.72 -1.84
CA MET A 103 -3.11 11.19 -2.39
C MET A 103 -2.93 12.34 -3.39
N SER A 104 -1.91 13.19 -3.18
CA SER A 104 -1.54 14.24 -4.14
C SER A 104 -1.15 13.64 -5.50
N CYS A 105 -0.42 12.52 -5.51
CA CYS A 105 -0.11 11.80 -6.74
C CYS A 105 -1.40 11.29 -7.44
N ALA A 106 -2.34 10.74 -6.69
CA ALA A 106 -3.62 10.28 -7.23
C ALA A 106 -4.47 11.44 -7.78
N PHE A 107 -4.54 12.57 -7.07
CA PHE A 107 -5.24 13.78 -7.53
C PHE A 107 -4.61 14.39 -8.77
N TYR A 108 -3.28 14.37 -8.86
CA TYR A 108 -2.58 14.81 -10.06
C TYR A 108 -2.97 13.93 -11.26
N LEU A 109 -2.92 12.60 -11.10
CA LEU A 109 -3.30 11.65 -12.15
C LEU A 109 -4.76 11.77 -12.59
N ALA A 110 -5.66 12.02 -11.64
CA ALA A 110 -7.08 12.19 -11.89
C ALA A 110 -7.42 13.60 -12.43
N GLY A 111 -6.42 14.48 -12.62
CA GLY A 111 -6.65 15.84 -13.12
C GLY A 111 -7.51 16.70 -12.18
N VAL A 112 -7.46 16.43 -10.87
CA VAL A 112 -8.32 17.09 -9.87
C VAL A 112 -7.93 18.55 -9.68
N PHE A 113 -6.63 18.86 -9.70
CA PHE A 113 -6.12 20.21 -9.52
C PHE A 113 -6.54 21.10 -10.71
N GLY A 114 -7.29 22.17 -10.43
CA GLY A 114 -7.79 23.09 -11.44
C GLY A 114 -9.16 22.71 -12.03
N SER A 115 -9.56 21.44 -11.92
CA SER A 115 -10.88 20.96 -12.39
C SER A 115 -11.97 21.04 -11.33
N TYR A 116 -11.58 21.03 -10.04
CA TYR A 116 -12.49 21.07 -8.90
C TYR A 116 -12.21 22.27 -7.99
N PRO A 117 -13.23 22.81 -7.28
CA PRO A 117 -13.02 23.88 -6.31
C PRO A 117 -12.16 23.40 -5.13
N TRP A 118 -11.37 24.31 -4.55
CA TRP A 118 -10.38 23.97 -3.51
C TRP A 118 -10.99 23.23 -2.30
N TRP A 119 -12.23 23.56 -1.91
CA TRP A 119 -12.89 22.90 -0.78
C TRP A 119 -13.20 21.44 -1.06
N ALA A 120 -13.51 21.07 -2.31
CA ALA A 120 -13.76 19.68 -2.69
C ALA A 120 -12.48 18.85 -2.63
N ILE A 121 -11.34 19.45 -3.01
CA ILE A 121 -10.01 18.83 -2.90
C ILE A 121 -9.67 18.57 -1.43
N VAL A 122 -9.92 19.56 -0.55
CA VAL A 122 -9.72 19.40 0.91
C VAL A 122 -10.59 18.27 1.47
N MET A 123 -11.88 18.22 1.10
CA MET A 123 -12.76 17.13 1.52
C MET A 123 -12.26 15.78 1.01
N GLY A 124 -11.76 15.71 -0.22
CA GLY A 124 -11.17 14.49 -0.79
C GLY A 124 -10.00 13.97 0.04
N TYR A 125 -9.10 14.85 0.49
CA TYR A 125 -8.03 14.46 1.42
C TYR A 125 -8.57 13.95 2.75
N ILE A 126 -9.55 14.64 3.35
CA ILE A 126 -10.16 14.22 4.62
C ILE A 126 -10.79 12.84 4.50
N VAL A 127 -11.58 12.60 3.44
CA VAL A 127 -12.22 11.32 3.18
C VAL A 127 -11.18 10.23 2.97
N PHE A 128 -10.15 10.47 2.16
CA PHE A 128 -9.09 9.49 1.94
C PHE A 128 -8.37 9.12 3.24
N ILE A 129 -7.93 10.11 4.02
CA ILE A 129 -7.26 9.87 5.30
C ILE A 129 -8.19 9.12 6.27
N GLY A 130 -9.47 9.50 6.30
CA GLY A 130 -10.50 8.83 7.11
C GLY A 130 -10.64 7.36 6.74
N ILE A 131 -10.71 7.05 5.44
CA ILE A 131 -10.81 5.68 4.92
C ILE A 131 -9.57 4.87 5.30
N VAL A 132 -8.36 5.40 5.07
CA VAL A 132 -7.10 4.70 5.40
C VAL A 132 -7.02 4.41 6.90
N ASN A 133 -7.39 5.37 7.75
CA ASN A 133 -7.41 5.17 9.19
C ASN A 133 -8.50 4.18 9.63
N ALA A 134 -9.66 4.18 8.97
CA ALA A 134 -10.74 3.22 9.25
C ALA A 134 -10.32 1.78 8.91
N TYR A 135 -9.69 1.55 7.75
CA TYR A 135 -9.14 0.23 7.42
C TYR A 135 -8.07 -0.19 8.42
N ASN A 136 -7.10 0.67 8.74
CA ASN A 136 -6.08 0.38 9.75
C ASN A 136 -6.66 0.10 11.15
N PHE A 137 -7.87 0.60 11.45
CA PHE A 137 -8.57 0.31 12.70
C PHE A 137 -9.29 -1.05 12.66
N MET A 138 -9.82 -1.44 11.49
CA MET A 138 -10.57 -2.70 11.31
C MET A 138 -9.68 -3.92 11.05
N ASP A 139 -8.44 -3.73 10.59
CA ASP A 139 -7.48 -4.78 10.20
C ASP A 139 -7.01 -5.70 11.35
N GLY A 140 -7.51 -5.51 12.58
CA GLY A 140 -7.29 -6.43 13.71
C GLY A 140 -8.13 -7.72 13.65
N ILE A 141 -9.13 -7.76 12.76
CA ILE A 141 -9.92 -8.95 12.45
C ILE A 141 -9.25 -9.66 11.28
N ASN A 142 -8.93 -10.96 11.43
CA ASN A 142 -8.40 -11.76 10.34
C ASN A 142 -9.36 -11.64 9.13
N GLY A 143 -8.85 -11.09 8.03
CA GLY A 143 -9.56 -11.00 6.75
C GLY A 143 -9.74 -12.36 6.07
#